data_AF-A0AAX4FX17-F1
#
_entry.id   AF-A0AAX4FX17-F1
#
_cell.length_a   1.000
_cell.length_b   1.000
_cell.length_c   1.000
_cell.angle_alpha   90.00
_cell.angle_beta   90.00
_cell.angle_gamma   90.00
#
_symmetry.space_group_name_H-M   'P 1'
#
loop_
_entity.id
_entity.type
_entity.pdbx_description
1 polymer ?
#
loop_
_entity_poly.entity_id
_entity_poly.type
_entity_poly.pdbx_seq_one_letter_code
_entity_poly.pdbx_strand_id
1 'polypeptide(L)'
;MERMECIPIGIVRSPYTEPGDAPRQGRLVDVVAEIHVHDAYVPGLEGVERSSHLIILYWLDRAERGQLYARPPGESRERGVFSTRSPARPNPIGLGIVDLVRREGNVLLVRGLDALDGTPVLDIKPYSPEIDCVPEATGGWRIKK
;
A
#
# COMPACT_ATOMS: atom_id res chain seq x y z
N MET A 1 -22.25 -10.41 -12.96
CA MET A 1 -21.19 -10.36 -11.92
C MET A 1 -21.61 -9.33 -10.90
N GLU A 2 -21.60 -9.71 -9.62
CA GLU A 2 -21.88 -8.81 -8.51
C GLU A 2 -20.78 -7.74 -8.42
N ARG A 3 -21.16 -6.48 -8.17
CA ARG A 3 -20.23 -5.37 -8.02
C ARG A 3 -20.17 -4.99 -6.53
N MET A 4 -18.96 -4.80 -6.03
CA MET A 4 -18.71 -4.25 -4.70
C MET A 4 -18.27 -2.80 -4.83
N GLU A 5 -18.71 -1.96 -3.90
CA GLU A 5 -18.29 -0.58 -3.77
C GLU A 5 -17.30 -0.45 -2.61
N CYS A 6 -16.24 0.33 -2.81
CA CYS A 6 -15.29 0.68 -1.76
C CYS A 6 -15.41 2.18 -1.49
N ILE A 7 -15.45 2.55 -0.21
CA ILE A 7 -15.53 3.95 0.22
C ILE A 7 -14.15 4.39 0.67
N PRO A 8 -13.54 5.43 0.07
CA PRO A 8 -12.30 5.99 0.57
C PRO A 8 -12.46 6.57 1.98
N ILE A 9 -11.59 6.15 2.91
CA ILE A 9 -11.58 6.64 4.29
C ILE A 9 -10.58 7.76 4.53
N GLY A 10 -9.75 8.05 3.53
CA GLY A 10 -8.73 9.08 3.60
C GLY A 10 -7.95 9.19 2.30
N ILE A 11 -6.90 10.01 2.35
CA ILE A 11 -6.03 10.28 1.20
C ILE A 11 -4.57 10.29 1.63
N VAL A 12 -3.70 9.78 0.77
CA VAL A 12 -2.25 9.85 0.96
C VAL A 12 -1.75 11.23 0.53
N ARG A 13 -0.87 11.83 1.33
CA ARG A 13 0.03 12.92 0.92
C ARG A 13 1.46 12.42 0.92
N SER A 14 2.12 12.47 -0.23
CA SER A 14 3.48 11.94 -0.39
C SER A 14 4.29 12.80 -1.37
N PRO A 15 5.64 12.69 -1.36
CA PRO A 15 6.46 13.41 -2.32
C PRO A 15 6.42 12.79 -3.74
N TYR A 16 5.64 11.73 -3.96
CA TYR A 16 5.59 11.01 -5.23
C TYR A 16 4.42 11.53 -6.07
N THR A 17 4.67 12.43 -7.00
CA THR A 17 3.59 13.12 -7.73
C THR A 17 3.30 12.47 -9.08
N GLU A 18 4.32 11.94 -9.74
CA GLU A 18 4.25 11.40 -11.09
C GLU A 18 4.50 9.87 -11.12
N PRO A 19 3.96 9.16 -12.12
CA PRO A 19 4.32 7.77 -12.36
C PRO A 19 5.83 7.60 -12.54
N GLY A 20 6.47 6.85 -11.64
CA GLY A 20 7.92 6.64 -11.62
C GLY A 20 8.65 7.32 -10.46
N ASP A 21 8.02 8.32 -9.81
CA ASP A 21 8.56 8.94 -8.59
C ASP A 21 8.50 7.96 -7.41
N ALA A 22 7.39 7.23 -7.32
CA ALA A 22 7.18 6.26 -6.26
C ALA A 22 8.21 5.12 -6.34
N PRO A 23 8.81 4.72 -5.20
CA PRO A 23 9.73 3.61 -5.17
C PRO A 23 8.99 2.33 -5.56
N ARG A 24 9.73 1.34 -6.10
CA ARG A 24 9.14 0.03 -6.44
C ARG A 24 8.44 -0.64 -5.25
N GLN A 25 8.98 -0.43 -4.05
CA GLN A 25 8.41 -0.89 -2.78
C GLN A 25 8.79 0.13 -1.70
N GLY A 26 7.81 0.64 -0.96
CA GLY A 26 8.02 1.74 -0.01
C GLY A 26 9.01 1.39 1.10
N ARG A 27 9.02 0.14 1.57
CA ARG A 27 9.99 -0.39 2.55
C ARG A 27 11.46 -0.32 2.13
N LEU A 28 11.76 -0.05 0.85
CA LEU A 28 13.14 0.06 0.36
C LEU A 28 13.72 1.47 0.48
N VAL A 29 12.93 2.44 0.91
CA VAL A 29 13.36 3.83 1.08
C VAL A 29 12.93 4.36 2.45
N ASP A 30 13.65 5.36 2.94
CA ASP A 30 13.35 6.09 4.17
C ASP A 30 12.70 7.44 3.80
N VAL A 31 11.43 7.40 3.42
CA VAL A 31 10.63 8.58 3.09
C VAL A 31 9.38 8.59 3.97
N VAL A 32 9.11 9.75 4.57
CA VAL A 32 7.89 10.00 5.34
C VAL A 32 6.79 10.47 4.39
N ALA A 33 5.62 9.85 4.52
CA ALA A 33 4.37 10.25 3.89
C ALA A 33 3.32 10.49 4.98
N GLU A 34 2.21 11.11 4.61
CA GLU A 34 1.09 11.36 5.49
C GLU A 34 -0.16 10.63 4.99
N ILE A 35 -0.96 10.14 5.92
CA ILE A 35 -2.30 9.62 5.64
C ILE A 35 -3.28 10.55 6.33
N HIS A 36 -4.08 11.25 5.53
CA HIS A 36 -5.11 12.18 5.99
C HIS A 36 -6.44 11.43 6.02
N VAL A 37 -6.86 10.98 7.20
CA VAL A 37 -8.16 10.32 7.39
C VAL A 37 -9.28 11.36 7.33
N HIS A 38 -10.34 11.07 6.58
CA HIS A 38 -11.49 11.98 6.49
C HIS A 38 -12.22 12.07 7.83
N ASP A 39 -12.77 13.24 8.14
CA ASP A 39 -13.38 13.57 9.44
C ASP A 39 -14.40 12.53 9.93
N ALA A 40 -15.21 12.00 9.01
CA ALA A 40 -16.22 10.97 9.30
C ALA A 40 -15.65 9.67 9.88
N TYR A 41 -14.36 9.38 9.63
CA TYR A 41 -13.69 8.14 10.04
C TYR A 41 -12.65 8.33 11.14
N VAL A 42 -12.40 9.58 11.58
CA VAL A 42 -11.43 9.89 12.65
C VAL A 42 -11.68 9.11 13.95
N PRO A 43 -12.93 8.87 14.41
CA PRO A 43 -13.17 8.02 15.58
C PRO A 43 -12.59 6.60 15.45
N GLY A 44 -12.42 6.09 14.23
CA GLY A 44 -11.80 4.79 13.95
C GLY A 44 -10.29 4.73 14.23
N LEU A 45 -9.63 5.87 14.47
CA LEU A 45 -8.22 5.95 14.84
C LEU A 45 -7.95 5.75 16.34
N GLU A 46 -8.98 5.59 17.17
CA GLU A 46 -8.81 5.39 18.62
C GLU A 46 -7.88 4.19 18.90
N GLY A 47 -6.75 4.46 19.57
CA GLY A 47 -5.76 3.46 19.94
C GLY A 47 -4.79 3.02 18.84
N VAL A 48 -4.78 3.66 17.66
CA VAL A 48 -3.88 3.33 16.54
C VAL A 48 -2.39 3.40 16.93
N GLU A 49 -2.04 4.28 17.85
CA GLU A 49 -0.68 4.49 18.36
C GLU A 49 -0.15 3.32 19.21
N ARG A 50 -1.01 2.35 19.57
CA ARG A 50 -0.60 1.11 20.24
C ARG A 50 0.20 0.18 19.32
N SER A 51 0.15 0.42 18.00
CA SER A 51 0.89 -0.34 17.01
C SER A 51 2.03 0.51 16.44
N SER A 52 3.26 -0.01 16.48
CA SER A 52 4.40 0.65 15.84
C SER A 52 4.38 0.53 14.31
N HIS A 53 3.65 -0.45 13.78
CA HIS A 53 3.50 -0.68 12.35
C HIS A 53 2.02 -0.84 11.99
N LEU A 54 1.65 -0.40 10.81
CA LEU A 54 0.30 -0.48 10.28
C LEU A 54 0.31 -1.14 8.90
N ILE A 55 -0.77 -1.83 8.57
CA ILE A 55 -1.10 -2.25 7.20
C ILE A 55 -2.05 -1.21 6.63
N ILE A 56 -1.67 -0.63 5.49
CA ILE A 56 -2.46 0.36 4.75
C ILE A 56 -2.93 -0.30 3.47
N LEU A 57 -4.24 -0.38 3.28
CA LEU A 57 -4.85 -0.73 2.00
C LEU A 57 -5.26 0.55 1.30
N TYR A 58 -4.80 0.71 0.06
CA TYR A 58 -5.03 1.93 -0.71
C TYR A 58 -5.39 1.58 -2.16
N TRP A 59 -6.11 2.47 -2.84
CA TRP A 59 -6.58 2.23 -4.20
C TRP A 59 -5.63 2.90 -5.18
N LEU A 60 -4.91 2.11 -5.97
CA LEU A 60 -4.04 2.59 -7.05
C LEU A 60 -4.92 3.08 -8.22
N ASP A 61 -5.51 4.25 -8.02
CA ASP A 61 -6.49 4.91 -8.88
C ASP A 61 -6.02 5.15 -10.32
N ARG A 62 -4.70 5.28 -10.49
CA ARG A 62 -4.02 5.48 -11.80
C ARG A 62 -3.63 4.17 -12.49
N ALA A 63 -3.91 3.00 -11.92
CA ALA A 63 -3.47 1.73 -12.46
C ALA A 63 -4.41 1.12 -13.52
N GLU A 64 -3.83 0.42 -14.49
CA GLU A 64 -4.58 -0.30 -15.52
C GLU A 64 -5.28 -1.55 -14.97
N ARG A 65 -6.60 -1.63 -15.14
CA ARG A 65 -7.42 -2.70 -14.51
C ARG A 65 -7.65 -3.91 -15.42
N GLY A 66 -7.50 -3.77 -16.73
CA GLY A 66 -7.79 -4.83 -17.70
C GLY A 66 -6.68 -5.87 -17.88
N GLN A 67 -5.52 -5.66 -17.24
CA GLN A 67 -4.35 -6.52 -17.45
C GLN A 67 -4.35 -7.73 -16.51
N LEU A 68 -4.10 -8.91 -17.08
CA LEU A 68 -3.87 -10.16 -16.33
C LEU A 68 -2.41 -10.61 -16.34
N TYR A 69 -1.57 -9.94 -17.12
CA TYR A 69 -0.13 -10.15 -17.19
C TYR A 69 0.59 -8.82 -16.98
N ALA A 70 1.73 -8.87 -16.30
CA ALA A 70 2.63 -7.74 -16.15
C ALA A 70 4.07 -8.23 -16.33
N ARG A 71 4.96 -7.34 -16.79
CA ARG A 71 6.41 -7.60 -16.84
C ARG A 71 7.07 -6.99 -15.59
N PRO A 72 7.47 -7.79 -14.59
CA PRO A 72 8.14 -7.25 -13.42
C PRO A 72 9.48 -6.59 -13.78
N PRO A 73 9.93 -5.57 -13.03
CA PRO A 73 11.23 -4.94 -13.27
C PRO A 73 12.38 -5.96 -13.25
N GLY A 74 13.21 -5.94 -14.29
CA GLY A 74 14.37 -6.85 -14.43
C GLY A 74 14.05 -8.23 -15.01
N GLU A 75 12.79 -8.52 -15.37
CA GLU A 75 12.40 -9.80 -15.96
C GLU A 75 12.22 -9.72 -17.49
N SER A 76 12.67 -10.76 -18.19
CA SER A 76 12.55 -10.88 -19.65
C SER A 76 11.20 -11.44 -20.11
N ARG A 77 10.38 -11.96 -19.19
CA ARG A 77 9.06 -12.55 -19.49
C ARG A 77 7.98 -11.92 -18.63
N GLU A 78 6.77 -11.87 -19.18
CA GLU A 78 5.58 -11.49 -18.43
C GLU A 78 5.19 -12.59 -17.45
N ARG A 79 4.48 -12.17 -16.39
CA ARG A 79 3.97 -13.04 -15.32
C ARG A 79 2.51 -12.69 -15.08
N GLY A 80 1.71 -13.67 -14.69
CA GLY A 80 0.34 -13.41 -14.26
C GLY A 80 0.33 -12.44 -13.08
N VAL A 81 -0.54 -11.41 -13.11
CA VAL A 81 -0.52 -10.30 -12.13
C VAL A 81 -0.65 -10.77 -10.67
N PHE A 82 -1.36 -11.89 -10.43
CA PHE A 82 -1.53 -12.48 -9.10
C PHE A 82 -0.28 -13.19 -8.57
N SER A 83 0.72 -13.46 -9.41
CA SER A 83 2.04 -13.95 -8.99
C SER A 83 3.04 -12.80 -8.75
N THR A 84 2.57 -11.55 -8.78
CA THR A 84 3.38 -10.34 -8.67
C THR A 84 2.74 -9.32 -7.73
N ARG A 85 3.46 -8.21 -7.50
CA ARG A 85 2.92 -7.00 -6.85
C ARG A 85 2.68 -5.86 -7.84
N SER A 86 2.38 -6.18 -9.10
CA SER A 86 2.08 -5.17 -10.12
C SER A 86 0.87 -4.33 -9.70
N PRO A 87 0.92 -2.99 -9.89
CA PRO A 87 -0.24 -2.13 -9.67
C PRO A 87 -1.35 -2.39 -10.68
N ALA A 88 -1.01 -2.82 -11.91
CA ALA A 88 -1.98 -3.20 -12.92
C ALA A 88 -2.60 -4.57 -12.57
N ARG A 89 -3.89 -4.55 -12.18
CA ARG A 89 -4.67 -5.72 -11.75
C ARG A 89 -6.17 -5.38 -11.71
N PRO A 90 -7.09 -6.37 -11.75
CA PRO A 90 -8.54 -6.13 -11.80
C PRO A 90 -9.09 -5.20 -10.71
N ASN A 91 -8.64 -5.41 -9.47
CA ASN A 91 -8.89 -4.54 -8.33
C ASN A 91 -7.53 -4.02 -7.85
N PRO A 92 -7.16 -2.79 -8.21
CA PRO A 92 -5.84 -2.21 -7.97
C PRO A 92 -5.66 -1.78 -6.51
N ILE A 93 -5.78 -2.75 -5.60
CA ILE A 93 -5.55 -2.57 -4.17
C ILE A 93 -4.05 -2.70 -3.91
N GLY A 94 -3.45 -1.60 -3.47
CA GLY A 94 -2.13 -1.57 -2.88
C GLY A 94 -2.16 -2.01 -1.42
N LEU A 95 -1.05 -2.60 -0.97
CA LEU A 95 -0.84 -3.02 0.41
C LEU A 95 0.55 -2.54 0.83
N GLY A 96 0.57 -1.60 1.77
CA GLY A 96 1.78 -1.10 2.40
C GLY A 96 1.84 -1.54 3.85
N ILE A 97 2.97 -2.11 4.28
CA ILE A 97 3.31 -2.19 5.71
C ILE A 97 4.18 -0.98 6.01
N VAL A 98 3.73 -0.14 6.93
CA VAL A 98 4.38 1.15 7.23
C VAL A 98 4.74 1.24 8.70
N ASP A 99 5.80 1.98 8.99
CA ASP A 99 6.13 2.36 10.36
C ASP A 99 5.25 3.57 10.72
N LEU A 100 4.53 3.52 11.85
CA LEU A 100 3.82 4.68 12.38
C LEU A 100 4.84 5.59 13.08
N VAL A 101 5.13 6.73 12.48
CA VAL A 101 6.09 7.71 13.05
C VAL A 101 5.41 8.47 14.18
N ARG A 102 4.22 9.02 13.93
CA ARG A 102 3.34 9.66 14.92
C ARG A 102 1.96 9.92 14.33
N ARG A 103 1.00 10.22 15.21
CA ARG A 103 -0.34 10.72 14.85
C ARG A 103 -0.51 12.17 15.29
N GLU A 104 -1.14 12.96 14.44
CA GLU A 104 -1.52 14.36 14.67
C GLU A 104 -3.00 14.53 14.29
N GLY A 105 -3.90 14.37 15.26
CA GLY A 105 -5.36 14.45 15.00
C GLY A 105 -5.83 13.36 14.04
N ASN A 106 -6.21 13.77 12.82
CA ASN A 106 -6.63 12.88 11.73
C ASN A 106 -5.50 12.50 10.76
N VAL A 107 -4.28 12.98 11.00
CA VAL A 107 -3.11 12.73 10.16
C VAL A 107 -2.21 11.68 10.79
N LEU A 108 -1.84 10.65 10.04
CA LEU A 108 -0.81 9.68 10.42
C LEU A 108 0.45 9.95 9.60
N LEU A 109 1.56 10.26 10.27
CA LEU A 109 2.87 10.31 9.63
C LEU A 109 3.44 8.89 9.61
N VAL A 110 3.78 8.40 8.42
CA VAL A 110 4.19 7.02 8.22
C VAL A 110 5.42 6.92 7.33
N ARG A 111 6.22 5.87 7.52
CA ARG A 111 7.38 5.54 6.68
C ARG A 111 7.19 4.21 5.98
N GLY A 112 7.63 4.13 4.72
CA GLY A 112 7.64 2.88 3.97
C GLY A 112 6.41 2.66 3.08
N LEU A 113 5.65 3.73 2.81
CA LEU A 113 4.56 3.75 1.84
C LEU A 113 5.07 4.12 0.44
N ASP A 114 4.50 3.54 -0.61
CA ASP A 114 4.85 3.74 -2.03
C ASP A 114 3.67 4.26 -2.86
N ALA A 115 2.71 4.90 -2.21
CA ALA A 115 1.53 5.48 -2.85
C ALA A 115 1.82 6.90 -3.35
N LEU A 116 1.34 7.21 -4.55
CA LEU A 116 1.42 8.55 -5.14
C LEU A 116 0.60 9.55 -4.33
N ASP A 117 0.95 10.84 -4.40
CA ASP A 117 0.15 11.91 -3.80
C ASP A 117 -1.29 11.84 -4.32
N GLY A 118 -2.24 12.03 -3.40
CA GLY A 118 -3.67 11.96 -3.71
C GLY A 118 -4.25 10.54 -3.78
N THR A 119 -3.45 9.50 -3.54
CA THR A 119 -3.94 8.11 -3.59
C THR A 119 -5.01 7.87 -2.50
N PRO A 120 -6.21 7.35 -2.84
CA PRO A 120 -7.25 7.03 -1.87
C PRO A 120 -6.86 5.91 -0.92
N VAL A 121 -7.13 6.08 0.37
CA VAL A 121 -6.96 5.04 1.39
C VAL A 121 -8.28 4.32 1.61
N LEU A 122 -8.25 2.99 1.63
CA LEU A 122 -9.42 2.13 1.82
C LEU A 122 -9.52 1.59 3.24
N ASP A 123 -8.38 1.27 3.87
CA ASP A 123 -8.37 0.59 5.17
C ASP A 123 -7.03 0.79 5.90
N ILE A 124 -7.07 0.72 7.23
CA ILE A 124 -5.91 0.83 8.12
C ILE A 124 -6.05 -0.27 9.18
N LYS A 125 -5.03 -1.11 9.33
CA LYS A 125 -5.02 -2.20 10.32
C LYS A 125 -3.74 -2.19 11.15
N PRO A 126 -3.80 -2.62 12.42
CA PRO A 126 -2.58 -2.88 13.18
C PRO A 126 -1.81 -4.03 12.53
N TYR A 127 -0.50 -3.89 12.37
CA TYR A 127 0.36 -5.02 12.01
C TYR A 127 0.58 -5.91 13.25
N SER A 128 0.41 -7.21 13.09
CA SER A 128 0.68 -8.21 14.11
C SER A 128 1.69 -9.23 13.61
N PRO A 129 2.92 -9.28 14.19
CA PRO A 129 3.92 -10.26 13.81
C PRO A 129 3.44 -11.71 13.89
N GLU A 130 2.48 -12.02 14.78
CA GLU A 130 1.95 -13.38 14.97
C GLU A 130 1.19 -13.90 13.74
N ILE A 131 0.51 -13.02 13.00
CA ILE A 131 -0.38 -13.42 11.88
C ILE A 131 0.07 -12.86 10.53
N ASP A 132 0.81 -11.76 10.51
CA ASP A 132 1.25 -11.10 9.28
C ASP A 132 2.68 -11.48 8.88
N CYS A 133 3.44 -12.16 9.77
CA CYS A 133 4.79 -12.63 9.50
C CYS A 133 4.83 -14.15 9.38
N VAL A 134 5.41 -14.64 8.28
CA VAL A 134 5.74 -16.05 8.06
C VAL A 134 7.23 -16.10 7.70
N PRO A 135 8.14 -16.16 8.69
CA PRO A 135 9.58 -16.05 8.47
C PRO A 135 10.17 -17.08 7.50
N GLU A 136 9.56 -18.26 7.42
CA GLU A 136 9.92 -19.38 6.56
C GLU A 136 9.38 -19.28 5.13
N ALA A 137 8.59 -18.24 4.83
CA ALA A 137 8.01 -18.05 3.51
C ALA A 137 9.10 -17.95 2.43
N THR A 138 8.89 -18.67 1.32
CA THR A 138 9.76 -18.57 0.15
C THR A 138 9.26 -17.47 -0.78
N GLY A 139 10.18 -16.66 -1.30
CA GLY A 139 9.84 -15.60 -2.26
C GLY A 139 9.43 -16.16 -3.63
N GLY A 140 8.63 -15.38 -4.37
CA GLY A 140 8.29 -15.66 -5.78
C GLY A 140 9.51 -15.65 -6.71
N TRP A 141 9.28 -15.53 -8.03
CA TRP A 141 10.20 -15.77 -9.16
C TRP A 141 11.63 -15.17 -9.17
N ARG A 142 12.11 -14.53 -8.10
CA ARG A 142 13.50 -14.09 -7.97
C ARG A 142 14.43 -15.31 -8.14
N ILE A 143 14.99 -15.42 -9.34
CA ILE A 143 16.17 -16.23 -9.58
C ILE A 143 17.25 -15.67 -8.64
N LYS A 144 17.79 -16.53 -7.78
CA LYS A 144 18.98 -16.22 -6.99
C LYS A 144 20.03 -15.68 -7.97
N LYS A 145 20.48 -14.43 -7.78
CA LYS A 145 21.77 -14.02 -8.35
C LYS A 145 22.87 -14.76 -7.61
#